data_AF-A0AA96Z5G0-F1
#
_entry.id   AF-A0AA96Z5G0-F1
#
_cell.length_a   1.000
_cell.length_b   1.000
_cell.length_c   1.000
_cell.angle_alpha   90.00
_cell.angle_beta   90.00
_cell.angle_gamma   90.00
#
_symmetry.space_group_name_H-M   'P 1'
#
loop_
_entity.id
_entity.type
_entity.pdbx_description
1 polymer ?
#
loop_
_entity_poly.entity_id
_entity_poly.type
_entity_poly.pdbx_seq_one_letter_code
_entity_poly.pdbx_strand_id
1 'polypeptide(L)'
;MTITLKVYKDSEEYEEYRNARFPKTGNYTVGTPATFEFKGHRWKYQVTSFDDNGDYDLLWRPDGKDPELMASDATLRDYFAAKYMGGCGADPQSECYFITADLAYRMADAMLKARSNK
;
A
#
# COMPACT_ATOMS: atom_id res chain seq x y z
N MET A 1 5.67 -5.01 -18.72
CA MET A 1 5.94 -6.46 -18.60
C MET A 1 5.45 -6.90 -17.25
N THR A 2 4.78 -8.04 -17.15
CA THR A 2 4.27 -8.59 -15.89
C THR A 2 5.38 -9.40 -15.23
N ILE A 3 5.72 -9.07 -13.98
CA ILE A 3 6.77 -9.76 -13.24
C ILE A 3 6.11 -10.76 -12.30
N THR A 4 6.47 -12.03 -12.44
CA THR A 4 5.90 -13.13 -11.64
C THR A 4 6.99 -13.92 -10.94
N LEU A 5 6.70 -14.43 -9.75
CA LEU A 5 7.57 -15.31 -8.99
C LEU A 5 6.78 -16.56 -8.57
N LYS A 6 7.32 -17.74 -8.85
CA LYS A 6 6.80 -19.01 -8.34
C LYS A 6 7.58 -19.38 -7.08
N VAL A 7 6.88 -19.61 -5.98
CA VAL A 7 7.50 -20.08 -4.73
C VAL A 7 7.04 -21.50 -4.47
N TYR A 8 7.97 -22.45 -4.60
CA TYR A 8 7.68 -23.88 -4.43
C TYR A 8 7.75 -24.29 -2.96
N LYS A 9 6.95 -25.29 -2.59
CA LYS A 9 6.89 -25.81 -1.21
C LYS A 9 8.20 -26.42 -0.71
N ASP A 10 8.97 -26.99 -1.62
CA ASP A 10 10.26 -27.66 -1.38
C ASP A 10 11.47 -26.75 -1.60
N SER A 11 11.24 -25.48 -1.94
CA SER A 11 12.33 -24.51 -2.11
C SER A 11 12.92 -24.07 -0.77
N GLU A 12 14.22 -23.77 -0.76
CA GLU A 12 14.94 -23.29 0.44
C GLU A 12 14.35 -21.98 1.00
N GLU A 13 13.75 -21.18 0.14
CA GLU A 13 13.12 -19.89 0.45
C GLU A 13 11.69 -20.00 0.98
N TYR A 14 11.11 -21.21 1.02
CA TYR A 14 9.72 -21.43 1.41
C TYR A 14 9.42 -20.98 2.84
N GLU A 15 10.32 -21.22 3.80
CA GLU A 15 10.12 -20.81 5.19
C GLU A 15 10.19 -19.28 5.36
N GLU A 16 11.11 -18.61 4.66
CA GLU A 16 11.17 -17.15 4.64
C GLU A 16 9.89 -16.56 4.04
N TYR A 17 9.47 -17.08 2.88
CA TYR A 17 8.22 -16.75 2.22
C TYR A 17 7.00 -16.94 3.15
N ARG A 18 6.94 -18.07 3.86
CA ARG A 18 5.83 -18.39 4.76
C ARG A 18 5.73 -17.41 5.92
N ASN A 19 6.87 -16.99 6.48
CA ASN A 19 6.91 -16.00 7.54
C ASN A 19 6.54 -14.59 7.02
N ALA A 20 6.96 -14.23 5.81
CA ALA A 20 6.57 -12.99 5.15
C ALA A 20 5.05 -12.94 4.86
N ARG A 21 4.49 -14.05 4.41
CA ARG A 21 3.06 -14.24 4.14
C ARG A 21 2.21 -14.18 5.42
N PHE A 22 2.68 -14.84 6.48
CA PHE A 22 1.97 -14.97 7.75
C PHE A 22 2.85 -14.47 8.90
N PRO A 23 3.02 -13.14 9.04
CA PRO A 23 3.89 -12.58 10.07
C PRO A 23 3.36 -12.87 11.46
N LYS A 24 4.16 -13.59 12.27
CA LYS A 24 3.78 -14.10 13.60
C LYS A 24 3.50 -13.01 14.66
N THR A 25 3.74 -11.74 14.34
CA THR A 25 3.62 -10.58 15.24
C THR A 25 2.54 -9.63 14.74
N GLY A 26 1.36 -9.65 15.37
CA GLY A 26 0.26 -8.71 15.11
C GLY A 26 -1.13 -9.31 15.34
N ASN A 27 -2.13 -8.45 15.53
CA ASN A 27 -3.54 -8.85 15.56
C ASN A 27 -3.91 -9.41 14.17
N TYR A 28 -3.91 -10.73 14.04
CA TYR A 28 -4.43 -11.41 12.85
C TYR A 28 -5.93 -11.17 12.75
N THR A 29 -6.34 -10.20 11.94
CA THR A 29 -7.67 -10.24 11.33
C THR A 29 -7.64 -11.38 10.32
N VAL A 30 -8.52 -12.36 10.51
CA VAL A 30 -8.67 -13.53 9.65
C VAL A 30 -8.87 -13.06 8.20
N GLY A 31 -7.85 -13.27 7.37
CA GLY A 31 -7.79 -12.85 5.97
C GLY A 31 -6.33 -12.73 5.54
N THR A 32 -5.97 -13.40 4.44
CA THR A 32 -4.63 -13.28 3.84
C THR A 32 -4.38 -11.81 3.50
N PRO A 33 -3.26 -11.19 3.94
CA PRO A 33 -2.96 -9.82 3.53
C PRO A 33 -2.95 -9.74 2.00
N ALA A 34 -3.61 -8.73 1.44
CA ALA A 34 -3.72 -8.55 -0.02
C ALA A 34 -2.34 -8.41 -0.70
N THR A 35 -1.31 -8.00 0.05
CA THR A 35 0.10 -7.90 -0.35
C THR A 35 1.05 -8.18 0.81
N PHE A 36 2.28 -8.62 0.54
CA PHE A 36 3.36 -8.76 1.54
C PHE A 36 4.73 -8.46 0.93
N GLU A 37 5.73 -8.18 1.77
CA GLU A 37 7.12 -7.94 1.34
C GLU A 37 7.91 -9.25 1.33
N PHE A 38 8.59 -9.54 0.21
CA PHE A 38 9.46 -10.70 0.08
C PHE A 38 10.56 -10.40 -0.95
N LYS A 39 11.81 -10.76 -0.63
CA LYS A 39 13.00 -10.45 -1.46
C LYS A 39 13.10 -8.98 -1.88
N GLY A 40 12.79 -8.06 -0.98
CA GLY A 40 12.88 -6.61 -1.24
C GLY A 40 11.80 -6.04 -2.17
N HIS A 41 10.74 -6.81 -2.46
CA HIS A 41 9.64 -6.37 -3.32
C HIS A 41 8.28 -6.65 -2.67
N ARG A 42 7.27 -5.83 -3.01
CA ARG A 42 5.87 -6.02 -2.61
C ARG A 42 5.17 -6.95 -3.61
N TRP A 43 4.64 -8.07 -3.13
CA TRP A 43 4.00 -9.10 -3.96
C TRP A 43 2.50 -9.22 -3.66
N LYS A 44 1.71 -9.56 -4.69
CA LYS A 44 0.31 -9.99 -4.59
C LYS A 44 0.16 -11.46 -5.02
N TYR A 45 -0.89 -12.11 -4.56
CA TYR A 45 -1.28 -13.42 -5.09
C TYR A 45 -1.95 -13.27 -6.45
N GLN A 46 -1.47 -14.02 -7.43
CA GLN A 46 -2.19 -14.22 -8.68
C GLN A 46 -2.99 -15.52 -8.65
N VAL A 47 -2.39 -16.57 -8.09
CA VAL A 47 -3.02 -17.86 -7.82
C VAL A 47 -2.46 -18.39 -6.51
N THR A 48 -3.34 -18.71 -5.56
CA THR A 48 -3.04 -19.56 -4.40
C THR A 48 -3.45 -20.97 -4.75
N SER A 49 -2.54 -21.95 -4.66
CA SER A 49 -2.86 -23.32 -5.08
C SER A 49 -2.45 -24.41 -4.09
N PHE A 50 -2.13 -24.02 -2.86
CA PHE A 50 -1.75 -24.97 -1.81
C PHE A 50 -2.90 -25.90 -1.36
N ASP A 51 -4.13 -25.64 -1.79
CA ASP A 51 -5.34 -26.39 -1.46
C ASP A 51 -5.76 -27.44 -2.51
N ASP A 52 -5.35 -27.35 -3.78
CA ASP A 52 -5.95 -28.16 -4.87
C ASP A 52 -4.96 -28.83 -5.88
N ASN A 53 -3.73 -29.19 -5.46
CA ASN A 53 -2.65 -29.88 -6.25
C ASN A 53 -1.50 -28.98 -6.77
N GLY A 54 -1.30 -27.78 -6.23
CA GLY A 54 -0.20 -26.91 -6.67
C GLY A 54 1.11 -27.09 -5.90
N ASP A 55 2.22 -27.31 -6.62
CA ASP A 55 3.58 -27.38 -6.04
C ASP A 55 4.12 -26.00 -5.61
N TYR A 56 3.46 -24.91 -6.03
CA TYR A 56 3.92 -23.54 -5.82
C TYR A 56 2.78 -22.52 -5.67
N ASP A 57 3.08 -21.40 -5.02
CA ASP A 57 2.26 -20.18 -5.11
C ASP A 57 2.80 -19.26 -6.21
N LEU A 58 1.88 -18.70 -7.02
CA LEU A 58 2.22 -17.71 -8.05
C LEU A 58 2.01 -16.31 -7.53
N LEU A 59 3.13 -15.62 -7.35
CA LEU A 59 3.19 -14.23 -6.94
C LEU A 59 3.28 -13.34 -8.18
N TRP A 60 2.60 -12.21 -8.10
CA TRP A 60 2.61 -11.18 -9.11
C TRP A 60 3.09 -9.87 -8.52
N ARG A 61 4.03 -9.24 -9.22
CA ARG A 61 4.54 -7.91 -8.91
C ARG A 61 4.11 -6.95 -10.02
N PRO A 62 3.34 -5.91 -9.68
CA PRO A 62 3.10 -4.79 -10.58
C PRO A 62 4.32 -3.87 -10.54
N ASP A 63 5.34 -4.06 -11.38
CA ASP A 63 6.37 -3.01 -11.49
C ASP A 63 6.64 -2.65 -12.96
N GLY A 64 6.27 -1.40 -13.26
CA GLY A 64 6.29 -0.76 -14.58
C GLY A 64 5.29 0.39 -14.69
N LYS A 65 4.38 0.53 -13.72
CA LYS A 65 3.66 1.77 -13.41
C LYS A 65 3.84 2.00 -11.92
N ASP A 66 4.00 3.27 -11.53
CA ASP A 66 4.04 3.71 -10.13
C ASP A 66 3.05 2.92 -9.28
N PRO A 67 3.38 2.63 -8.00
CA PRO A 67 2.46 1.94 -7.12
C PRO A 67 1.09 2.60 -7.26
N GLU A 68 0.07 1.83 -7.64
CA GLU A 68 -1.30 2.29 -7.48
C GLU A 68 -1.41 2.67 -6.01
N LEU A 69 -1.45 3.97 -5.73
CA LEU A 69 -1.68 4.51 -4.39
C LEU A 69 -3.01 3.93 -3.95
N MET A 70 -2.97 2.81 -3.23
CA MET A 70 -4.16 2.22 -2.67
C MET A 70 -4.64 3.20 -1.60
N ALA A 71 -5.95 3.36 -1.42
CA ALA A 71 -6.47 4.23 -0.36
C ALA A 71 -5.93 3.83 1.04
N SER A 72 -5.50 2.58 1.22
CA SER A 72 -4.82 2.07 2.41
C SER A 72 -3.40 2.59 2.62
N ASP A 73 -2.74 3.09 1.57
CA ASP A 73 -1.38 3.65 1.61
C ASP A 73 -1.39 5.16 1.90
N ALA A 74 -2.57 5.76 2.09
CA ALA A 74 -2.71 7.17 2.41
C ALA A 74 -2.00 7.52 3.72
N THR A 75 -1.09 8.48 3.65
CA THR A 75 -0.36 8.96 4.83
C THR A 75 -1.18 10.00 5.59
N LEU A 76 -0.77 10.32 6.82
CA LEU A 76 -1.35 11.43 7.58
C LEU A 76 -1.24 12.78 6.82
N ARG A 77 -0.19 12.92 5.99
CA ARG A 77 0.01 14.08 5.11
C ARG A 77 -1.09 14.15 4.04
N ASP A 78 -1.39 13.03 3.39
CA ASP A 78 -2.45 12.93 2.38
C ASP A 78 -3.82 13.21 2.98
N TYR A 79 -4.07 12.74 4.20
CA TYR A 79 -5.28 13.07 4.94
C TYR A 79 -5.44 14.58 5.16
N PHE A 80 -4.40 15.29 5.59
CA PHE A 80 -4.47 16.74 5.78
C PHE A 80 -4.66 17.50 4.46
N ALA A 81 -3.96 17.09 3.40
CA ALA A 81 -4.15 17.68 2.08
C ALA A 81 -5.59 17.48 1.56
N ALA A 82 -6.14 16.27 1.71
CA ALA A 82 -7.52 15.96 1.32
C ALA A 82 -8.56 16.75 2.14
N LYS A 83 -8.34 16.91 3.45
CA LYS A 83 -9.23 17.71 4.30
C LYS A 83 -9.23 19.19 3.91
N TYR A 84 -8.06 19.73 3.57
CA TYR A 84 -7.95 21.10 3.08
C TYR A 84 -8.74 21.27 1.78
N MET A 85 -8.52 20.39 0.79
CA MET A 85 -9.25 20.41 -0.48
C MET A 85 -10.77 20.24 -0.30
N GLY A 86 -11.19 19.37 0.62
CA GLY A 86 -12.62 19.16 0.93
C GLY A 86 -13.30 20.37 1.58
N GLY A 87 -12.62 21.07 2.49
CA GLY A 87 -13.15 22.30 3.08
C GLY A 87 -13.28 23.42 2.04
N CYS A 88 -12.28 23.52 1.16
CA CYS A 88 -12.24 24.45 0.04
C CYS A 88 -13.38 24.24 -0.98
N GLY A 89 -13.69 22.98 -1.34
CA GLY A 89 -14.77 22.65 -2.27
C GLY A 89 -16.18 22.79 -1.68
N ALA A 90 -16.30 22.89 -0.36
CA ALA A 90 -17.59 23.07 0.32
C ALA A 90 -18.07 24.52 0.34
N ASP A 91 -17.20 25.50 0.02
CA ASP A 91 -17.55 26.91 -0.05
C ASP A 91 -17.91 27.31 -1.50
N PRO A 92 -19.19 27.61 -1.80
CA PRO A 92 -19.63 27.97 -3.15
C PRO A 92 -19.12 29.33 -3.64
N GLN A 93 -18.54 30.17 -2.77
CA GLN A 93 -17.90 31.44 -3.15
C GLN A 93 -16.39 31.32 -3.30
N SER A 94 -15.83 30.17 -2.95
CA SER A 94 -14.39 29.98 -2.95
C SER A 94 -13.86 29.80 -4.37
N GLU A 95 -12.85 30.59 -4.74
CA GLU A 95 -12.12 30.47 -6.01
C GLU A 95 -11.18 29.25 -6.05
N CYS A 96 -11.53 28.17 -5.34
CA CYS A 96 -10.71 26.95 -5.24
C CYS A 96 -10.59 26.13 -6.53
N TYR A 97 -11.15 26.61 -7.64
CA TYR A 97 -11.13 25.97 -8.97
C TYR A 97 -9.73 25.59 -9.48
N PHE A 98 -8.66 26.18 -8.91
CA PHE A 98 -7.27 25.92 -9.31
C PHE A 98 -6.31 25.71 -8.15
N ILE A 99 -6.77 25.31 -6.95
CA ILE A 99 -5.83 24.94 -5.89
C ILE A 99 -5.05 23.72 -6.37
N THR A 100 -3.80 23.97 -6.76
CA THR A 100 -2.86 22.92 -7.10
C THR A 100 -2.66 22.06 -5.87
N ALA A 101 -2.53 20.75 -6.08
CA ALA A 101 -2.18 19.81 -5.00
C ALA A 101 -1.00 20.33 -4.16
N ASP A 102 -0.09 21.11 -4.76
CA ASP A 102 1.00 21.81 -4.08
C ASP A 102 0.57 22.62 -2.85
N LEU A 103 -0.47 23.48 -2.94
CA LEU A 103 -0.90 24.28 -1.79
C LEU A 103 -1.49 23.40 -0.68
N ALA A 104 -2.27 22.38 -1.05
CA ALA A 104 -2.82 21.42 -0.10
C ALA A 104 -1.72 20.64 0.63
N TYR A 105 -0.67 20.23 -0.09
CA TYR A 105 0.47 19.53 0.50
C TYR A 105 1.36 20.46 1.34
N ARG A 106 1.53 21.73 0.97
CA ARG A 106 2.21 22.73 1.81
C ARG A 106 1.49 22.96 3.14
N MET A 107 0.16 23.01 3.11
CA MET A 107 -0.64 23.09 4.33
C MET A 107 -0.48 21.84 5.19
N ALA A 108 -0.52 20.65 4.57
CA ALA A 108 -0.27 19.40 5.28
C ALA A 108 1.11 19.37 5.96
N ASP A 109 2.16 19.83 5.28
CA ASP A 109 3.52 19.90 5.82
C ASP A 109 3.62 20.88 7.00
N ALA A 110 2.95 22.03 6.93
CA ALA A 110 2.88 22.99 8.03
C ALA A 110 2.17 22.40 9.27
N MET A 111 1.10 21.63 9.07
CA MET A 111 0.38 20.95 10.16
C MET A 111 1.22 19.87 10.83
N LEU A 112 1.98 19.09 10.04
CA LEU A 112 2.92 18.10 10.56
C LEU A 112 4.03 18.77 11.38
N LYS A 113 4.61 19.87 10.87
CA LYS A 113 5.63 20.65 11.58
C LYS A 113 5.12 21.26 12.90
N ALA A 114 3.88 21.76 12.92
CA ALA A 114 3.27 22.27 14.15
C ALA A 114 3.07 21.18 15.21
N ARG A 115 2.87 19.92 14.79
CA ARG A 115 2.75 18.77 15.69
C ARG A 115 4.10 18.31 16.25
N SER A 116 5.17 18.36 15.46
CA SER A 116 6.50 17.96 15.89
C SER A 116 7.16 18.94 16.86
N ASN A 117 6.66 20.17 16.94
CA ASN A 117 7.18 21.23 17.80
C ASN A 117 6.42 21.34 19.15
N LYS A 118 5.65 20.31 19.53
CA LYS A 118 5.04 20.15 20.85
C LYS A 118 5.86 19.18 21.68
#